data_AF-A4JWI4-F1
#
_entry.id   AF-A4JWI4-F1
#
_cell.length_a   1.000
_cell.length_b   1.000
_cell.length_c   1.000
_cell.angle_alpha   90.00
_cell.angle_beta   90.00
_cell.angle_gamma   90.00
#
_symmetry.space_group_name_H-M   'P 1'
#
loop_
_entity.id
_entity.type
_entity.pdbx_description
1 polymer ?
#
loop_
_entity_poly.entity_id
_entity_poly.type
_entity_poly.pdbx_seq_one_letter_code
_entity_poly.pdbx_strand_id
1 'polypeptide(L)'
;MYSPVVTAAYVKAVRKFAVQTPDWANAIRYFTKPDERYDLTLIAQRVYGDRNEFMAIFAAAGLDTLEQPVPEQQLVLPTATQLMTIKRQTGYLTDAEARAYQSLN
;
A
#
# COMPACT_ATOMS: atom_id res chain seq x y z
N MET A 1 -2.85 16.35 10.82
CA MET A 1 -3.68 15.20 11.23
C MET A 1 -4.28 14.60 9.97
N TYR A 2 -4.01 13.33 9.67
CA TYR A 2 -4.62 12.67 8.50
C TYR A 2 -6.13 12.65 8.66
N SER A 3 -6.84 12.93 7.58
CA SER A 3 -8.29 12.71 7.57
C SER A 3 -8.54 11.21 7.45
N PRO A 4 -9.25 10.58 8.39
CA PRO A 4 -9.63 9.16 8.29
C PRO A 4 -10.32 8.83 6.97
N VAL A 5 -11.03 9.81 6.39
CA VAL A 5 -11.71 9.70 5.10
C VAL A 5 -10.73 9.50 3.94
N VAL A 6 -9.60 10.22 3.94
CA VAL A 6 -8.57 10.12 2.88
C VAL A 6 -7.88 8.76 2.94
N THR A 7 -7.49 8.31 4.12
CA THR A 7 -6.88 6.99 4.31
C THR A 7 -7.83 5.87 3.88
N ALA A 8 -9.11 5.95 4.25
CA ALA A 8 -10.11 4.96 3.84
C ALA A 8 -10.31 4.93 2.32
N ALA A 9 -10.34 6.10 1.65
CA ALA A 9 -10.44 6.18 0.20
C ALA A 9 -9.23 5.54 -0.50
N TYR A 10 -8.02 5.79 0.01
CA TYR A 10 -6.78 5.17 -0.47
C TYR A 10 -6.78 3.65 -0.33
N VAL A 11 -7.06 3.14 0.87
CA VAL A 11 -7.13 1.69 1.14
C VAL A 11 -8.16 1.03 0.21
N LYS A 12 -9.33 1.64 0.05
CA LYS A 12 -10.36 1.13 -0.86
C LYS A 12 -9.90 1.11 -2.33
N ALA A 13 -9.21 2.15 -2.79
CA ALA A 13 -8.70 2.23 -4.15
C ALA A 13 -7.63 1.17 -4.44
N VAL A 14 -6.68 0.98 -3.53
CA VAL A 14 -5.65 -0.07 -3.64
C VAL A 14 -6.27 -1.46 -3.57
N ARG A 15 -7.21 -1.70 -2.65
CA ARG A 15 -7.92 -2.99 -2.56
C ARG A 15 -8.68 -3.30 -3.85
N LYS A 16 -9.36 -2.30 -4.41
CA LYS A 16 -10.06 -2.44 -5.69
C LYS A 16 -9.08 -2.81 -6.80
N PHE A 17 -7.92 -2.15 -6.87
CA PHE A 17 -6.87 -2.49 -7.83
C PHE A 17 -6.42 -3.95 -7.66
N ALA A 18 -6.09 -4.37 -6.44
CA ALA A 18 -5.58 -5.71 -6.15
C ALA A 18 -6.55 -6.83 -6.58
N VAL A 19 -7.86 -6.64 -6.36
CA VAL A 19 -8.89 -7.64 -6.66
C VAL A 19 -9.32 -7.63 -8.13
N GLN A 20 -9.28 -6.47 -8.80
CA GLN A 20 -9.80 -6.33 -10.17
C GLN A 20 -8.73 -6.47 -11.26
N THR A 21 -7.44 -6.42 -10.90
CA THR A 21 -6.36 -6.46 -11.89
C THR A 21 -6.13 -7.89 -12.41
N PRO A 22 -6.34 -8.15 -13.71
CA PRO A 22 -6.18 -9.48 -14.26
C PRO A 22 -4.72 -9.91 -14.35
N ASP A 23 -4.47 -11.21 -14.51
CA ASP A 23 -3.12 -11.80 -14.45
C ASP A 23 -2.12 -11.25 -15.47
N TRP A 24 -2.61 -10.89 -16.65
CA TRP A 24 -1.83 -10.33 -17.75
C TRP A 24 -1.62 -8.82 -17.68
N ALA A 25 -2.33 -8.11 -16.78
CA ALA A 25 -2.19 -6.67 -16.65
C ALA A 25 -0.93 -6.27 -15.88
N ASN A 26 -0.46 -5.04 -16.13
CA ASN A 26 0.73 -4.50 -15.48
C ASN A 26 0.47 -4.24 -13.98
N ALA A 27 1.08 -5.06 -13.14
CA ALA A 27 1.07 -4.97 -11.68
C ALA A 27 2.29 -5.70 -11.10
N ILE A 28 2.67 -5.34 -9.89
CA ILE A 28 3.66 -6.09 -9.13
C ILE A 28 2.96 -7.30 -8.50
N ARG A 29 3.47 -8.49 -8.76
CA ARG A 29 2.98 -9.75 -8.18
C ARG A 29 4.02 -10.25 -7.19
N TYR A 30 3.64 -10.25 -5.92
CA TYR A 30 4.56 -10.55 -4.82
C TYR A 30 4.01 -11.67 -3.95
N PHE A 31 4.77 -12.75 -3.79
CA PHE A 31 4.43 -13.80 -2.84
C PHE A 31 4.97 -13.43 -1.46
N THR A 32 4.07 -13.33 -0.48
CA THR A 32 4.45 -13.06 0.90
C THR A 32 5.22 -14.23 1.49
N LYS A 33 6.18 -13.92 2.36
CA LYS A 33 7.07 -14.90 2.97
C LYS A 33 6.80 -15.07 4.47
N PRO A 34 7.18 -16.20 5.07
CA PRO A 34 6.95 -16.45 6.50
C PRO A 34 7.60 -15.42 7.44
N ASP A 35 8.75 -14.84 7.08
CA ASP A 35 9.45 -13.82 7.86
C ASP A 35 8.75 -12.45 7.85
N GLU A 36 7.79 -12.25 6.94
CA GLU A 36 7.08 -10.99 6.75
C GLU A 36 5.69 -10.96 7.41
N ARG A 37 5.29 -12.08 8.04
CA ARG A 37 3.93 -12.31 8.55
C ARG A 37 3.40 -11.18 9.43
N TYR A 38 4.26 -10.53 10.20
CA TYR A 38 3.88 -9.43 11.10
C TYR A 38 4.56 -8.10 10.74
N ASP A 39 5.24 -8.02 9.59
CA ASP A 39 6.00 -6.83 9.19
C ASP A 39 5.61 -6.37 7.78
N LEU A 40 4.53 -5.59 7.73
CA LEU A 40 4.08 -4.92 6.50
C LEU A 40 5.13 -3.95 5.93
N THR A 41 5.95 -3.36 6.80
CA THR A 41 6.98 -2.40 6.40
C THR A 41 8.13 -3.09 5.68
N LEU A 42 8.45 -4.33 6.06
CA LEU A 42 9.42 -5.16 5.36
C LEU A 42 8.94 -5.55 3.97
N ILE A 43 7.66 -5.89 3.81
CA ILE A 43 7.06 -6.15 2.50
C ILE A 43 7.13 -4.88 1.65
N ALA A 44 6.73 -3.73 2.19
CA ALA A 44 6.79 -2.45 1.48
C ALA A 44 8.21 -2.10 1.04
N GLN A 45 9.21 -2.31 1.90
CA GLN A 45 10.62 -2.13 1.56
C GLN A 45 11.07 -3.05 0.41
N ARG A 46 10.61 -4.31 0.39
CA ARG A 46 10.98 -5.29 -0.65
C ARG A 46 10.30 -5.01 -2.00
N VAL A 47 9.05 -4.54 -1.97
CA VAL A 47 8.24 -4.26 -3.17
C VAL A 47 8.56 -2.89 -3.75
N TYR A 48 8.55 -1.85 -2.92
CA TYR A 48 8.64 -0.45 -3.36
C TYR A 48 9.97 0.22 -3.02
N GLY A 49 10.81 -0.39 -2.20
CA GLY A 49 12.02 0.25 -1.70
C GLY A 49 11.76 1.27 -0.58
N ASP A 50 10.52 1.42 -0.14
CA ASP A 50 10.11 2.39 0.90
C ASP A 50 9.17 1.74 1.92
N ARG A 51 9.58 1.78 3.19
CA ARG A 51 8.80 1.29 4.34
C ARG A 51 7.51 2.07 4.57
N ASN A 52 7.46 3.33 4.15
CA ASN A 52 6.30 4.20 4.35
C ASN A 52 5.09 3.76 3.50
N GLU A 53 5.29 2.91 2.48
CA GLU A 53 4.22 2.38 1.63
C GLU A 53 3.48 1.16 2.22
N PHE A 54 3.68 0.86 3.51
CA PHE A 54 3.05 -0.28 4.18
C PHE A 54 1.52 -0.29 4.08
N MET A 55 0.87 0.88 3.95
CA MET A 55 -0.58 0.96 3.75
C MET A 55 -1.05 0.38 2.41
N ALA A 56 -0.19 0.41 1.37
CA ALA A 56 -0.51 -0.26 0.11
C ALA A 56 -0.55 -1.80 0.29
N ILE A 57 0.37 -2.33 1.10
CA ILE A 57 0.44 -3.76 1.42
C ILE A 57 -0.77 -4.17 2.26
N PHE A 58 -1.08 -3.41 3.31
CA PHE A 58 -2.28 -3.59 4.14
C PHE A 58 -3.55 -3.72 3.28
N ALA A 59 -3.74 -2.75 2.37
CA ALA A 59 -4.89 -2.72 1.48
C ALA A 59 -4.93 -3.88 0.48
N ALA A 60 -3.80 -4.23 -0.14
CA ALA A 60 -3.74 -5.33 -1.11
C ALA A 60 -3.97 -6.69 -0.43
N ALA A 61 -3.37 -6.90 0.75
CA ALA A 61 -3.54 -8.11 1.55
C ALA A 61 -4.98 -8.29 2.07
N GLY A 62 -5.77 -7.20 2.11
CA GLY A 62 -7.15 -7.23 2.56
C GLY A 62 -7.28 -7.47 4.05
N LEU A 63 -6.37 -6.89 4.84
CA LEU A 63 -6.40 -7.00 6.30
C LEU A 63 -7.45 -6.06 6.89
N ASP A 64 -8.04 -6.46 8.02
CA ASP A 64 -8.99 -5.64 8.76
C ASP A 64 -8.28 -4.73 9.77
N THR A 65 -7.16 -5.22 10.35
CA THR A 65 -6.35 -4.48 11.33
C THR A 65 -4.85 -4.62 11.05
N LEU A 66 -4.05 -3.67 11.54
CA LEU A 66 -2.59 -3.70 11.37
C LEU A 66 -1.90 -4.79 12.20
N GLU A 67 -2.58 -5.30 13.22
CA GLU A 67 -2.08 -6.36 14.10
C GLU A 67 -2.33 -7.77 13.53
N GLN A 68 -3.21 -7.87 12.53
CA GLN A 68 -3.53 -9.13 11.88
C GLN A 68 -2.31 -9.65 11.10
N PRO A 69 -1.95 -10.95 11.26
CA PRO A 69 -0.89 -11.54 10.46
C PRO A 69 -1.25 -11.52 8.97
N VAL A 70 -0.26 -11.18 8.14
CA VAL A 70 -0.34 -11.32 6.69
C VAL A 70 -0.34 -12.81 6.35
N PRO A 71 -1.39 -13.35 5.73
CA PRO A 71 -1.38 -14.74 5.30
C PRO A 71 -0.38 -14.94 4.16
N GLU A 72 0.10 -16.18 4.00
CA GLU A 72 0.94 -16.56 2.87
C GLU A 72 0.08 -16.59 1.60
N GLN A 73 0.23 -15.57 0.76
CA GLN A 73 -0.58 -15.35 -0.43
C GLN A 73 0.20 -14.57 -1.50
N GLN A 74 -0.28 -14.63 -2.74
CA GLN A 74 0.18 -13.74 -3.80
C GLN A 74 -0.56 -12.41 -3.71
N LEU A 75 0.17 -11.33 -3.44
CA LEU A 75 -0.34 -9.96 -3.51
C LEU A 75 -0.26 -9.44 -4.95
N VAL A 76 -1.30 -8.73 -5.36
CA VAL A 76 -1.32 -7.94 -6.60
C VAL A 76 -1.28 -6.47 -6.21
N LEU A 77 -0.17 -5.82 -6.53
CA LEU A 77 0.20 -4.50 -6.05
C LEU A 77 0.34 -3.51 -7.23
N PRO A 78 -0.08 -2.25 -7.07
CA PRO A 78 0.20 -1.24 -8.08
C PRO A 78 1.72 -1.09 -8.32
N THR A 79 2.11 -0.78 -9.55
CA THR A 79 3.47 -0.26 -9.82
C THR A 79 3.65 1.11 -9.15
N ALA A 80 4.90 1.58 -8.97
CA ALA A 80 5.17 2.89 -8.37
C ALA A 80 4.40 4.04 -9.05
N THR A 81 4.31 4.04 -10.38
CA THR A 81 3.55 5.04 -11.15
C THR A 81 2.04 4.95 -10.90
N GLN A 82 1.49 3.73 -10.85
CA GLN A 82 0.08 3.51 -10.56
C GLN A 82 -0.25 3.89 -9.11
N LEU A 83 0.64 3.56 -8.15
CA LEU A 83 0.50 3.92 -6.75
C LEU A 83 0.45 5.44 -6.56
N MET A 84 1.39 6.16 -7.19
CA MET A 84 1.42 7.62 -7.20
C MET A 84 0.12 8.21 -7.79
N THR A 85 -0.44 7.58 -8.83
CA THR A 85 -1.72 7.99 -9.41
C THR A 85 -2.87 7.83 -8.41
N ILE A 86 -2.94 6.68 -7.73
CA ILE A 86 -3.95 6.42 -6.69
C ILE A 86 -3.82 7.43 -5.54
N LYS A 87 -2.59 7.71 -5.08
CA LYS A 87 -2.34 8.73 -4.05
C LYS A 87 -2.87 10.10 -4.45
N ARG A 88 -2.56 10.57 -5.67
CA ARG A 88 -3.04 11.84 -6.21
C ARG A 88 -4.56 11.91 -6.30
N GLN A 89 -5.21 10.84 -6.74
CA GLN A 89 -6.68 10.77 -6.86
C GLN A 89 -7.39 10.81 -5.51
N THR A 90 -6.75 10.27 -4.47
CA THR A 90 -7.34 10.16 -3.12
C THR A 90 -6.89 11.28 -2.18
N GLY A 91 -5.83 12.01 -2.54
CA GLY A 91 -5.18 13.00 -1.67
C GLY A 91 -4.35 12.37 -0.55
N TYR A 92 -4.05 11.07 -0.63
CA TYR A 92 -3.28 10.38 0.39
C TYR A 92 -1.80 10.75 0.32
N LEU A 93 -1.22 10.99 1.50
CA LEU A 93 0.20 11.22 1.71
C LEU A 93 0.66 10.32 2.86
N THR A 94 1.88 9.81 2.77
CA THR A 94 2.56 9.18 3.90
C THR A 94 3.01 10.22 4.93
N ASP A 95 3.36 9.76 6.13
CA ASP A 95 3.99 10.56 7.19
C ASP A 95 5.22 11.31 6.71
N ALA A 96 6.10 10.62 5.99
CA ALA A 96 7.32 11.21 5.45
C ALA A 96 7.00 12.31 4.42
N GLU A 97 6.08 12.04 3.49
CA GLU A 97 5.66 13.01 2.47
C GLU A 97 5.00 14.25 3.10
N ALA A 98 4.09 14.07 4.06
CA ALA A 98 3.42 15.18 4.71
C ALA A 98 4.39 16.11 5.48
N ARG A 99 5.40 15.52 6.16
CA ARG A 99 6.46 16.30 6.82
C ARG A 99 7.32 17.07 5.81
N ALA A 100 7.66 16.43 4.68
CA ALA A 100 8.42 17.10 3.62
C ALA A 100 7.65 18.30 3.04
N TYR A 101 6.35 18.16 2.79
CA TYR A 101 5.50 19.27 2.34
C TYR A 101 5.43 20.42 3.35
N GLN A 102 5.38 20.11 4.64
CA GLN A 102 5.37 21.15 5.69
C GLN A 102 6.69 21.92 5.76
N SER A 103 7.83 21.28 5.48
CA SER A 103 9.13 21.96 5.51
C SER A 103 9.37 22.94 4.36
N LEU A 104 8.53 22.90 3.32
CA LEU A 104 8.62 23.75 2.13
C LEU A 104 7.76 25.03 2.24
N ASN A 105 6.90 25.13 3.26
CA ASN A 105 6.04 26.28 3.52
C ASN A 105 6.50 27.03 4.77
#